data_AF-E6LY75-F1
#
_entry.id   AF-E6LY75-F1
#
_cell.length_a   1.000
_cell.length_b   1.000
_cell.length_c   1.000
_cell.angle_alpha   90.00
_cell.angle_beta   90.00
_cell.angle_gamma   90.00
#
_symmetry.space_group_name_H-M   'P 1'
#
loop_
_entity.id
_entity.type
_entity.pdbx_description
1 polymer ?
#
loop_
_entity_poly.entity_id
_entity_poly.type
_entity_poly.pdbx_seq_one_letter_code
_entity_poly.pdbx_strand_id
1 'polypeptide(L)'
;MEQKFMALRDFRPGAFLRLRRNVLGLTQAELAGMSGVPQSHISAFENHKRRISEAEETALAKAVSVPAHTLMGMKRHVVRGIFSRHGYDEIFLFGPVSTGQDDAFTPIDFLVSTSKPLGMLDLVGLQNELENELSTTVYLSIDTGLGNAKVDRVPREVTRLDEKTKFEPLLVDLYRSGNVFSPREIEEYPYFQKWGFHKSFFPYDVSAARWRVDDMSRTLDVGMGIATGDPKAYFAKTPAGVQSRFAAYHSISLLVESAAKIHSDVKEVNPEIPWAILCELRYRLMQTVDELDASIAWTTLHQDFPKILDALSSITYPGSGTEGTA
;
A
#
# COMPACT_ATOMS: atom_id res chain seq x y z
N MET A 1 -6.78 -0.25 20.57
CA MET A 1 -7.95 -0.92 19.95
C MET A 1 -8.56 -0.05 18.84
N GLU A 2 -8.64 1.26 19.03
CA GLU A 2 -9.07 2.27 18.04
C GLU A 2 -8.23 2.34 16.75
N GLN A 3 -6.92 2.08 16.81
CA GLN A 3 -6.03 2.13 15.64
C GLN A 3 -6.21 0.98 14.64
N LYS A 4 -6.66 -0.21 15.09
CA LYS A 4 -6.88 -1.36 14.19
C LYS A 4 -8.09 -1.17 13.26
N PHE A 5 -9.03 -0.31 13.64
CA PHE A 5 -10.17 0.08 12.80
C PHE A 5 -9.77 0.91 11.57
N MET A 6 -8.53 1.40 11.51
CA MET A 6 -8.05 2.25 10.41
C MET A 6 -7.90 1.47 9.09
N ALA A 7 -7.68 0.15 9.14
CA ALA A 7 -7.45 -0.68 7.95
C ALA A 7 -8.71 -0.95 7.09
N LEU A 8 -9.91 -0.70 7.63
CA LEU A 8 -11.15 -0.64 6.84
C LEU A 8 -11.55 0.79 6.46
N ARG A 9 -10.81 1.81 6.95
CA ARG A 9 -11.36 3.15 7.15
C ARG A 9 -11.15 4.17 6.04
N ASP A 10 -10.51 3.82 4.92
CA ASP A 10 -10.17 4.86 3.92
C ASP A 10 -10.76 4.73 2.51
N PHE A 11 -11.32 3.60 2.02
CA PHE A 11 -11.67 3.54 0.57
C PHE A 11 -12.85 2.63 0.18
N ARG A 12 -14.08 3.18 0.16
CA ARG A 12 -15.16 2.80 -0.80
C ARG A 12 -15.71 1.35 -0.71
N PRO A 13 -16.79 1.07 0.02
CA PRO A 13 -17.31 -0.25 0.35
C PRO A 13 -17.93 -0.92 -0.86
N GLY A 14 -18.47 -0.19 -1.83
CA GLY A 14 -18.96 -0.78 -3.09
C GLY A 14 -17.82 -1.35 -3.93
N ALA A 15 -16.71 -0.62 -4.04
CA ALA A 15 -15.50 -1.07 -4.72
C ALA A 15 -14.86 -2.25 -4.01
N PHE A 16 -14.71 -2.14 -2.68
CA PHE A 16 -14.22 -3.22 -1.85
C PHE A 16 -15.11 -4.47 -1.94
N LEU A 17 -16.44 -4.30 -1.87
CA LEU A 17 -17.40 -5.39 -2.02
C LEU A 17 -17.25 -6.09 -3.36
N ARG A 18 -17.13 -5.34 -4.46
CA ARG A 18 -16.89 -5.88 -5.80
C ARG A 18 -15.59 -6.67 -5.86
N LEU A 19 -14.51 -6.10 -5.34
CA LEU A 19 -13.19 -6.72 -5.30
C LEU A 19 -13.27 -8.03 -4.51
N ARG A 20 -13.76 -7.96 -3.27
CA ARG A 20 -13.89 -9.11 -2.37
C ARG A 20 -14.77 -10.20 -2.96
N ARG A 21 -15.91 -9.83 -3.56
CA ARG A 21 -16.80 -10.76 -4.26
C ARG A 21 -16.07 -11.48 -5.41
N ASN A 22 -15.33 -10.74 -6.23
CA ASN A 22 -14.56 -11.31 -7.34
C ASN A 22 -13.41 -12.21 -6.85
N VAL A 23 -12.69 -11.82 -5.79
CA VAL A 23 -11.62 -12.63 -5.16
C VAL A 23 -12.16 -13.96 -4.65
N LEU A 24 -13.37 -13.95 -4.08
CA LEU A 24 -14.09 -15.14 -3.62
C LEU A 24 -14.77 -15.94 -4.75
N GLY A 25 -14.71 -15.46 -6.00
CA GLY A 25 -15.35 -16.11 -7.15
C GLY A 25 -16.87 -16.05 -7.16
N LEU A 26 -17.48 -15.16 -6.38
CA LEU A 26 -18.93 -15.03 -6.24
C LEU A 26 -19.53 -14.17 -7.35
N THR A 27 -20.71 -14.52 -7.85
CA THR A 27 -21.56 -13.64 -8.66
C THR A 27 -22.37 -12.71 -7.77
N GLN A 28 -22.90 -11.60 -8.32
CA GLN A 28 -23.79 -10.71 -7.56
C GLN A 28 -25.07 -11.41 -7.10
N ALA A 29 -25.55 -12.41 -7.85
CA ALA A 29 -26.72 -13.20 -7.51
C ALA A 29 -26.44 -14.15 -6.34
N GLU A 30 -25.28 -14.81 -6.33
CA GLU A 30 -24.87 -15.65 -5.20
C GLU A 30 -24.67 -14.82 -3.93
N LEU A 31 -24.01 -13.67 -4.04
CA LEU A 31 -23.85 -12.76 -2.91
C LEU A 31 -25.21 -12.23 -2.39
N ALA A 32 -26.17 -11.97 -3.28
CA ALA A 32 -27.53 -11.62 -2.88
C ALA A 32 -28.21 -12.75 -2.09
N GLY A 33 -28.06 -13.99 -2.55
CA GLY A 33 -28.57 -15.17 -1.85
C GLY A 33 -27.94 -15.34 -0.46
N MET A 34 -26.63 -15.10 -0.34
CA MET A 34 -25.88 -15.25 0.92
C MET A 34 -26.17 -14.13 1.93
N SER A 35 -26.30 -12.88 1.46
CA SER A 35 -26.47 -11.70 2.32
C SER A 35 -27.93 -11.33 2.58
N GLY A 36 -28.87 -11.79 1.74
CA GLY A 36 -30.26 -11.33 1.76
C GLY A 36 -30.45 -9.91 1.19
N VAL A 37 -29.39 -9.27 0.71
CA VAL A 37 -29.45 -7.96 0.05
C VAL A 37 -29.82 -8.15 -1.43
N PRO A 38 -30.79 -7.41 -2.00
CA PRO A 38 -31.17 -7.57 -3.39
C PRO A 38 -29.98 -7.41 -4.37
N GLN A 39 -29.90 -8.28 -5.38
CA GLN A 39 -28.83 -8.21 -6.39
C GLN A 39 -28.78 -6.84 -7.10
N SER A 40 -29.95 -6.21 -7.32
CA SER A 40 -30.02 -4.86 -7.89
C SER A 40 -29.40 -3.80 -6.98
N HIS A 41 -29.51 -3.96 -5.66
CA HIS A 41 -28.83 -3.09 -4.69
C HIS A 41 -27.33 -3.33 -4.73
N ILE A 42 -26.88 -4.59 -4.69
CA ILE A 42 -25.45 -4.94 -4.80
C ILE A 42 -24.84 -4.35 -6.06
N SER A 43 -25.49 -4.51 -7.21
CA SER A 43 -25.04 -3.91 -8.46
C SER A 43 -24.97 -2.38 -8.38
N ALA A 44 -25.97 -1.73 -7.78
CA ALA A 44 -25.94 -0.28 -7.58
C ALA A 44 -24.81 0.16 -6.63
N PHE A 45 -24.51 -0.60 -5.59
CA PHE A 45 -23.42 -0.34 -4.65
C PHE A 45 -22.06 -0.47 -5.33
N GLU A 46 -21.80 -1.57 -6.05
CA GLU A 46 -20.54 -1.82 -6.77
C GLU A 46 -20.26 -0.78 -7.86
N ASN A 47 -21.32 -0.15 -8.38
CA ASN A 47 -21.25 0.90 -9.38
C ASN A 47 -21.40 2.31 -8.78
N HIS A 48 -21.40 2.46 -7.45
CA HIS A 48 -21.47 3.75 -6.75
C HIS A 48 -22.74 4.57 -7.06
N LYS A 49 -23.81 3.90 -7.50
CA LYS A 49 -25.10 4.51 -7.83
C LYS A 49 -26.02 4.65 -6.63
N ARG A 50 -25.66 4.07 -5.49
CA ARG A 50 -26.48 4.04 -4.27
C ARG A 50 -25.61 3.96 -3.02
N ARG A 51 -26.07 4.58 -1.94
CA ARG A 51 -25.49 4.44 -0.59
C ARG A 51 -25.91 3.13 0.07
N ILE A 52 -24.99 2.51 0.79
CA ILE A 52 -25.23 1.29 1.57
C ILE A 52 -25.73 1.71 2.95
N SER A 53 -26.83 1.12 3.43
CA SER A 53 -27.26 1.28 4.82
C SER A 53 -26.42 0.42 5.77
N GLU A 54 -26.36 0.77 7.06
CA GLU A 54 -25.63 -0.02 8.06
C GLU A 54 -26.07 -1.50 8.11
N ALA A 55 -27.37 -1.75 7.93
CA ALA A 55 -27.92 -3.11 7.90
C ALA A 55 -27.48 -3.89 6.66
N GLU A 56 -27.52 -3.27 5.47
CA GLU A 56 -27.04 -3.89 4.23
C GLU A 56 -25.53 -4.12 4.28
N GLU A 57 -24.77 -3.16 4.82
CA GLU A 57 -23.32 -3.28 5.00
C GLU A 57 -22.98 -4.45 5.93
N THR A 58 -23.66 -4.58 7.06
CA THR A 58 -23.46 -5.68 8.02
C THR A 58 -23.74 -7.03 7.35
N ALA A 59 -24.84 -7.14 6.61
CA ALA A 59 -25.23 -8.37 5.94
C ALA A 59 -24.22 -8.77 4.84
N LEU A 60 -23.77 -7.80 4.05
CA LEU A 60 -22.77 -8.01 3.00
C LEU A 60 -21.40 -8.35 3.57
N ALA A 61 -20.94 -7.62 4.59
CA ALA A 61 -19.67 -7.88 5.27
C ALA A 61 -19.62 -9.28 5.85
N LYS A 62 -20.70 -9.74 6.49
CA LYS A 62 -20.81 -11.11 6.99
C LYS A 62 -20.71 -12.14 5.86
N ALA A 63 -21.39 -11.90 4.73
CA ALA A 63 -21.41 -12.82 3.60
C ALA A 63 -20.06 -12.98 2.90
N VAL A 64 -19.18 -11.96 2.97
CA VAL A 64 -17.85 -11.98 2.34
C VAL A 64 -16.68 -12.11 3.33
N SER A 65 -17.00 -12.33 4.62
CA SER A 65 -16.02 -12.49 5.69
C SER A 65 -15.39 -13.88 5.61
N VAL A 66 -14.12 -13.90 5.21
CA VAL A 66 -13.33 -15.13 5.06
C VAL A 66 -11.99 -14.90 5.72
N PRO A 67 -11.54 -15.77 6.64
CA PRO A 67 -10.21 -15.66 7.24
C PRO A 67 -9.11 -15.59 6.19
N ALA A 68 -8.07 -14.80 6.49
CA ALA A 68 -6.93 -14.62 5.60
C ALA A 68 -6.22 -15.93 5.26
N HIS A 69 -6.14 -16.91 6.17
CA HIS A 69 -5.55 -18.24 5.88
C HIS A 69 -6.34 -19.01 4.82
N THR A 70 -7.67 -18.87 4.80
CA THR A 70 -8.51 -19.53 3.79
C THR A 70 -8.28 -18.91 2.41
N LEU A 71 -8.14 -17.57 2.34
CA LEU A 71 -7.75 -16.88 1.10
C LEU A 71 -6.37 -17.35 0.62
N MET A 72 -5.41 -17.47 1.53
CA MET A 72 -4.08 -18.00 1.21
C MET A 72 -4.14 -19.43 0.68
N GLY A 73 -4.97 -20.31 1.25
CA GLY A 73 -5.20 -21.66 0.73
C GLY A 73 -5.68 -21.66 -0.73
N MET A 74 -6.62 -20.77 -1.07
CA MET A 74 -7.19 -20.64 -2.42
C MET A 74 -6.20 -19.99 -3.41
N LYS A 75 -5.48 -18.95 -2.98
CA LYS A 75 -4.70 -18.05 -3.84
C LYS A 75 -3.18 -18.29 -3.75
N ARG A 76 -2.70 -19.28 -2.99
CA ARG A 76 -1.25 -19.55 -2.80
C ARG A 76 -0.44 -19.56 -4.10
N HIS A 77 -0.97 -20.15 -5.16
CA HIS A 77 -0.30 -20.26 -6.45
C HIS A 77 -0.20 -18.90 -7.16
N VAL A 78 -1.24 -18.06 -7.06
CA VAL A 78 -1.24 -16.68 -7.56
C VAL A 78 -0.23 -15.84 -6.80
N VAL A 79 -0.25 -15.92 -5.46
CA VAL A 79 0.68 -15.19 -4.59
C VAL A 79 2.13 -15.57 -4.89
N ARG A 80 2.45 -16.87 -4.99
CA ARG A 80 3.79 -17.32 -5.40
C ARG A 80 4.16 -16.80 -6.79
N GLY A 81 3.22 -16.83 -7.74
CA GLY A 81 3.43 -16.28 -9.07
C GLY A 81 3.72 -14.78 -9.08
N ILE A 82 3.08 -14.00 -8.22
CA ILE A 82 3.38 -12.57 -8.02
C ILE A 82 4.81 -12.43 -7.52
N PHE A 83 5.17 -13.05 -6.39
CA PHE A 83 6.52 -12.95 -5.84
C PHE A 83 7.61 -13.40 -6.83
N SER A 84 7.41 -14.52 -7.54
CA SER A 84 8.38 -15.00 -8.54
C SER A 84 8.52 -14.05 -9.74
N ARG A 85 7.46 -13.35 -10.18
CA ARG A 85 7.59 -12.29 -11.21
C ARG A 85 8.46 -11.12 -10.74
N HIS A 86 8.39 -10.82 -9.44
CA HIS A 86 9.25 -9.83 -8.80
C HIS A 86 10.64 -10.39 -8.44
N GLY A 87 10.91 -11.67 -8.72
CA GLY A 87 12.20 -12.33 -8.51
C GLY A 87 12.43 -12.82 -7.07
N TYR A 88 11.35 -13.11 -6.33
CA TYR A 88 11.38 -13.58 -4.95
C TYR A 88 10.81 -15.00 -4.85
N ASP A 89 11.62 -15.94 -4.37
CA ASP A 89 11.24 -17.36 -4.30
C ASP A 89 11.28 -17.95 -2.87
N GLU A 90 12.00 -17.31 -1.95
CA GLU A 90 12.03 -17.69 -0.53
C GLU A 90 11.05 -16.85 0.28
N ILE A 91 9.78 -17.24 0.19
CA ILE A 91 8.66 -16.55 0.83
C ILE A 91 8.16 -17.36 2.01
N PHE A 92 7.89 -16.66 3.10
CA PHE A 92 7.38 -17.23 4.32
C PHE A 92 6.18 -16.43 4.83
N LEU A 93 5.26 -17.12 5.50
CA LEU A 93 4.17 -16.55 6.27
C LEU A 93 4.51 -16.58 7.75
N PHE A 94 4.17 -15.53 8.48
CA PHE A 94 4.27 -15.51 9.94
C PHE A 94 3.04 -14.86 10.58
N GLY A 95 2.89 -15.03 11.89
CA GLY A 95 1.73 -14.52 12.63
C GLY A 95 0.48 -15.40 12.51
N PRO A 96 -0.70 -14.91 12.97
CA PRO A 96 -1.90 -15.74 13.13
C PRO A 96 -2.37 -16.44 11.85
N VAL A 97 -2.06 -15.88 10.67
CA VAL A 97 -2.38 -16.47 9.36
C VAL A 97 -1.59 -17.76 9.11
N SER A 98 -0.35 -17.86 9.60
CA SER A 98 0.48 -19.05 9.40
C SER A 98 0.02 -20.24 10.24
N THR A 99 -0.73 -19.98 11.32
CA THR A 99 -1.25 -20.98 12.27
C THR A 99 -2.76 -21.20 12.17
N GLY A 100 -3.45 -20.47 11.28
CA GLY A 100 -4.91 -20.53 11.11
C GLY A 100 -5.70 -19.95 12.28
N GLN A 101 -5.07 -19.11 13.10
CA GLN A 101 -5.68 -18.41 14.24
C GLN A 101 -6.09 -16.97 13.89
N ASP A 102 -6.12 -16.64 12.60
CA ASP A 102 -6.54 -15.35 12.06
C ASP A 102 -8.05 -15.24 11.86
N ASP A 103 -8.49 -14.00 11.69
CA ASP A 103 -9.84 -13.62 11.26
C ASP A 103 -9.82 -12.95 9.87
N ALA A 104 -10.98 -12.50 9.40
CA ALA A 104 -11.13 -11.88 8.09
C ALA A 104 -10.44 -10.52 7.94
N PHE A 105 -9.96 -9.92 9.03
CA PHE A 105 -9.34 -8.59 9.06
C PHE A 105 -7.87 -8.64 9.49
N THR A 106 -7.38 -9.83 9.83
CA THR A 106 -6.00 -10.04 10.21
C THR A 106 -5.12 -9.79 8.99
N PRO A 107 -4.17 -8.83 9.05
CA PRO A 107 -3.23 -8.61 7.96
C PRO A 107 -2.41 -9.87 7.68
N ILE A 108 -2.04 -10.07 6.42
CA ILE A 108 -1.13 -11.15 6.04
C ILE A 108 0.30 -10.62 6.10
N ASP A 109 1.05 -11.12 7.06
CA ASP A 109 2.47 -10.83 7.20
C ASP A 109 3.30 -11.84 6.39
N PHE A 110 3.98 -11.37 5.35
CA PHE A 110 5.00 -12.15 4.65
C PHE A 110 6.40 -11.71 5.05
N LEU A 111 7.30 -12.70 5.08
CA LEU A 111 8.74 -12.53 5.14
C LEU A 111 9.34 -13.03 3.83
N VAL A 112 10.12 -12.18 3.17
CA VAL A 112 10.87 -12.54 1.97
C VAL A 112 12.36 -12.56 2.30
N SER A 113 12.99 -13.73 2.18
CA SER A 113 14.45 -13.86 2.24
C SER A 113 15.03 -13.63 0.84
N THR A 114 15.91 -12.65 0.68
CA THR A 114 16.48 -12.33 -0.64
C THR A 114 17.79 -11.57 -0.56
N SER A 115 18.71 -11.84 -1.48
CA SER A 115 19.89 -10.99 -1.70
C SER A 115 19.64 -9.86 -2.72
N LYS A 116 18.45 -9.82 -3.34
CA LYS A 116 18.09 -8.80 -4.32
C LYS A 116 17.72 -7.49 -3.62
N PRO A 117 18.34 -6.35 -3.98
CA PRO A 117 17.92 -5.05 -3.47
C PRO A 117 16.45 -4.77 -3.82
N LEU A 118 15.70 -4.23 -2.86
CA LEU A 118 14.32 -3.79 -3.04
C LEU A 118 14.19 -2.35 -2.55
N GLY A 119 13.79 -1.45 -3.45
CA GLY A 119 13.43 -0.07 -3.12
C GLY A 119 12.00 0.03 -2.60
N MET A 120 11.64 1.17 -2.02
CA MET A 120 10.30 1.36 -1.46
C MET A 120 9.21 1.43 -2.53
N LEU A 121 9.52 1.91 -3.73
CA LEU A 121 8.54 1.95 -4.81
C LEU A 121 8.13 0.53 -5.24
N ASP A 122 9.12 -0.34 -5.41
CA ASP A 122 8.89 -1.75 -5.75
C ASP A 122 8.18 -2.49 -4.61
N LEU A 123 8.53 -2.21 -3.35
CA LEU A 123 7.87 -2.78 -2.17
C LEU A 123 6.37 -2.46 -2.16
N VAL A 124 6.00 -1.21 -2.43
CA VAL A 124 4.59 -0.77 -2.48
C VAL A 124 3.86 -1.38 -3.66
N GLY A 125 4.49 -1.41 -4.84
CA GLY A 125 3.93 -2.05 -6.01
C GLY A 125 3.61 -3.53 -5.77
N LEU A 126 4.55 -4.26 -5.17
CA LEU A 126 4.38 -5.67 -4.79
C LEU A 126 3.28 -5.84 -3.73
N GLN A 127 3.27 -5.02 -2.68
CA GLN A 127 2.20 -5.03 -1.68
C GLN A 127 0.83 -4.81 -2.32
N ASN A 128 0.70 -3.82 -3.20
CA ASN A 128 -0.57 -3.52 -3.88
C ASN A 128 -1.07 -4.67 -4.74
N GLU A 129 -0.17 -5.29 -5.49
CA GLU A 129 -0.53 -6.44 -6.31
C GLU A 129 -1.05 -7.60 -5.44
N LEU A 130 -0.41 -7.84 -4.28
CA LEU A 130 -0.85 -8.84 -3.32
C LEU A 130 -2.18 -8.49 -2.64
N GLU A 131 -2.35 -7.25 -2.17
CA GLU A 131 -3.58 -6.78 -1.53
C GLU A 131 -4.76 -6.80 -2.50
N ASN A 132 -4.54 -6.51 -3.78
CA ASN A 132 -5.58 -6.60 -4.80
C ASN A 132 -6.01 -8.05 -5.05
N GLU A 133 -5.08 -9.01 -5.08
CA GLU A 133 -5.41 -10.42 -5.25
C GLU A 133 -6.01 -11.08 -4.01
N LEU A 134 -5.64 -10.59 -2.82
CA LEU A 134 -6.06 -11.16 -1.55
C LEU A 134 -7.22 -10.40 -0.92
N SER A 135 -7.51 -9.17 -1.35
CA SER A 135 -8.52 -8.27 -0.77
C SER A 135 -8.42 -8.12 0.76
N THR A 136 -7.19 -8.16 1.27
CA THR A 136 -6.85 -7.97 2.68
C THR A 136 -5.52 -7.24 2.75
N THR A 137 -5.26 -6.57 3.87
CA THR A 137 -4.00 -5.86 4.10
C THR A 137 -2.83 -6.83 4.11
N VAL A 138 -1.72 -6.45 3.46
CA VAL A 138 -0.51 -7.24 3.38
C VAL A 138 0.67 -6.44 3.90
N TYR A 139 1.40 -7.02 4.85
CA TYR A 139 2.67 -6.48 5.31
C TYR A 139 3.82 -7.33 4.77
N LEU A 140 4.82 -6.67 4.19
CA LEU A 140 6.03 -7.33 3.70
C LEU A 140 7.21 -6.94 4.56
N SER A 141 7.84 -7.94 5.15
CA SER A 141 9.16 -7.84 5.75
C SER A 141 10.17 -8.45 4.80
N ILE A 142 11.26 -7.74 4.53
CA ILE A 142 12.36 -8.27 3.72
C ILE A 142 13.52 -8.59 4.65
N ASP A 143 14.05 -9.80 4.56
CA ASP A 143 15.33 -10.15 5.17
C ASP A 143 16.38 -10.22 4.07
N THR A 144 17.30 -9.27 4.09
CA THR A 144 18.46 -9.26 3.20
C THR A 144 19.70 -9.93 3.81
N GLY A 145 19.59 -10.47 5.03
CA GLY A 145 20.72 -10.93 5.83
C GLY A 145 21.56 -9.80 6.44
N LEU A 146 21.17 -8.53 6.21
CA LEU A 146 21.87 -7.33 6.71
C LEU A 146 21.23 -6.73 7.98
N GLY A 147 20.18 -7.38 8.50
CA GLY A 147 19.55 -7.06 9.78
C GLY A 147 18.19 -6.38 9.63
N ASN A 148 17.13 -7.15 9.87
CA ASN A 148 15.76 -6.68 10.02
C ASN A 148 15.33 -6.83 11.48
N ALA A 149 14.96 -5.72 12.14
CA ALA A 149 14.60 -5.73 13.55
C ALA A 149 13.36 -6.60 13.87
N LYS A 150 12.45 -6.81 12.92
CA LYS A 150 11.27 -7.69 13.07
C LYS A 150 11.68 -9.16 12.96
N VAL A 151 12.55 -9.49 12.01
CA VAL A 151 13.09 -10.86 11.81
C VAL A 151 13.95 -11.30 12.99
N ASP A 152 14.75 -10.38 13.55
CA ASP A 152 15.59 -10.64 14.73
C ASP A 152 14.77 -10.82 16.03
N ARG A 153 13.52 -10.35 16.08
CA ARG A 153 12.68 -10.32 17.30
C ARG A 153 11.57 -11.37 17.34
N VAL A 154 11.16 -11.93 16.20
CA VAL A 154 10.05 -12.89 16.13
C VAL A 154 10.57 -14.33 16.28
N PRO A 155 10.05 -15.13 17.24
CA PRO A 155 10.34 -16.56 17.32
C PRO A 155 9.99 -17.26 15.99
N ARG A 156 10.83 -18.19 15.53
CA ARG A 156 10.78 -18.85 14.22
C ARG A 156 9.58 -19.81 14.00
N GLU A 157 8.36 -19.44 14.40
CA GLU A 157 7.13 -20.09 13.93
C GLU A 157 6.77 -19.50 12.56
N VAL A 158 7.60 -19.86 11.59
CA VAL A 158 7.53 -19.33 10.23
C VAL A 158 7.15 -20.49 9.31
N THR A 159 6.05 -20.31 8.56
CA THR A 159 5.57 -21.32 7.61
C THR A 159 6.09 -20.95 6.24
N ARG A 160 6.96 -21.78 5.67
CA ARG A 160 7.37 -21.61 4.26
C ARG A 160 6.15 -21.74 3.37
N LEU A 161 5.98 -20.79 2.45
CA LEU A 161 4.87 -20.83 1.48
C LEU A 161 5.24 -21.81 0.36
N ASP A 162 4.91 -23.09 0.54
CA ASP A 162 5.21 -24.16 -0.42
C ASP A 162 3.95 -24.97 -0.83
N GLU A 163 4.15 -26.00 -1.65
CA GLU A 163 3.05 -26.83 -2.15
C GLU A 163 2.40 -27.71 -1.07
N LYS A 164 3.11 -27.96 0.04
CA LYS A 164 2.72 -28.87 1.12
C LYS A 164 2.05 -28.14 2.29
N THR A 165 2.03 -26.80 2.31
CA THR A 165 1.30 -26.04 3.32
C THR A 165 -0.18 -26.39 3.29
N LYS A 166 -0.67 -27.02 4.37
CA LYS A 166 -2.07 -27.37 4.57
C LYS A 166 -2.71 -26.35 5.49
N PHE A 167 -3.81 -25.76 5.05
CA PHE A 167 -4.64 -24.85 5.85
C PHE A 167 -5.94 -25.58 6.16
N GLU A 168 -6.25 -25.78 7.44
CA GLU A 168 -7.52 -26.38 7.87
C GLU A 168 -8.58 -25.27 8.00
N PRO A 169 -9.81 -25.44 7.48
CA PRO A 169 -10.82 -24.40 7.49
C PRO A 169 -11.60 -24.37 8.82
N LEU A 170 -11.83 -23.16 9.36
CA LEU A 170 -12.72 -22.91 10.49
C LEU A 170 -13.69 -21.76 10.18
N LEU A 171 -14.95 -21.92 10.63
CA LEU A 171 -16.09 -21.05 10.37
C LEU A 171 -16.29 -20.02 11.51
N VAL A 172 -16.18 -18.73 11.14
CA VAL A 172 -16.92 -17.51 11.58
C VAL A 172 -17.08 -17.17 13.08
N ASP A 173 -16.63 -15.95 13.51
CA ASP A 173 -17.46 -14.80 14.00
C ASP A 173 -16.62 -13.65 14.65
N LEU A 174 -16.89 -12.36 14.31
CA LEU A 174 -17.00 -11.11 15.16
C LEU A 174 -16.65 -9.74 14.47
N TYR A 175 -17.71 -8.94 14.18
CA TYR A 175 -18.03 -7.49 14.40
C TYR A 175 -16.94 -6.41 14.74
N ARG A 176 -17.04 -5.06 14.57
CA ARG A 176 -18.02 -4.01 14.12
C ARG A 176 -17.29 -2.63 14.05
N SER A 177 -17.49 -1.74 13.04
CA SER A 177 -17.76 -0.28 13.20
C SER A 177 -17.84 0.44 11.83
N GLY A 178 -18.86 1.28 11.65
CA GLY A 178 -19.33 1.77 10.35
C GLY A 178 -18.64 3.02 9.80
N ASN A 179 -18.80 3.20 8.48
CA ASN A 179 -18.41 4.39 7.73
C ASN A 179 -19.54 4.79 6.77
N VAL A 180 -20.03 6.03 6.90
CA VAL A 180 -20.97 6.65 5.97
C VAL A 180 -20.18 7.46 4.95
N PHE A 181 -20.31 7.14 3.66
CA PHE A 181 -19.74 7.94 2.57
C PHE A 181 -20.39 9.32 2.53
N SER A 182 -19.55 10.35 2.51
CA SER A 182 -19.92 11.68 2.10
C SER A 182 -20.28 11.70 0.60
N PRO A 183 -21.20 12.58 0.14
CA PRO A 183 -21.49 12.76 -1.28
C PRO A 183 -20.24 13.03 -2.14
N ARG A 184 -19.23 13.65 -1.55
CA ARG A 184 -17.96 14.00 -2.19
C ARG A 184 -17.10 12.79 -2.52
N GLU A 185 -17.07 11.77 -1.66
CA GLU A 185 -16.33 10.53 -1.93
C GLU A 185 -16.93 9.71 -3.09
N ILE A 186 -18.22 9.90 -3.39
CA ILE A 186 -18.90 9.30 -4.55
C ILE A 186 -18.45 10.00 -5.85
N GLU A 187 -18.27 11.32 -5.83
CA GLU A 187 -17.79 12.11 -6.98
C GLU A 187 -16.27 11.96 -7.22
N GLU A 188 -15.48 11.79 -6.15
CA GLU A 188 -14.03 11.57 -6.23
C GLU A 188 -13.65 10.15 -6.69
N TYR A 189 -14.60 9.21 -6.64
CA TYR A 189 -14.33 7.80 -6.91
C TYR A 189 -13.71 7.53 -8.28
N PRO A 190 -14.32 8.00 -9.40
CA PRO A 190 -13.78 7.78 -10.74
C PRO A 190 -12.42 8.43 -10.93
N TYR A 191 -12.17 9.57 -10.25
CA TYR A 191 -10.91 10.28 -10.33
C TYR A 191 -9.77 9.47 -9.72
N PHE A 192 -9.92 9.02 -8.47
CA PHE A 192 -8.90 8.21 -7.81
C PHE A 192 -8.73 6.85 -8.48
N GLN A 193 -9.79 6.22 -9.02
CA GLN A 193 -9.64 4.98 -9.79
C GLN A 193 -8.73 5.16 -11.01
N LYS A 194 -8.84 6.32 -11.67
CA LYS A 194 -8.02 6.63 -12.84
C LYS A 194 -6.58 6.94 -12.44
N TRP A 195 -6.37 7.66 -11.35
CA TRP A 195 -5.09 8.31 -11.06
C TRP A 195 -4.32 7.76 -9.85
N GLY A 196 -4.97 7.03 -8.94
CA GLY A 196 -4.36 6.50 -7.71
C GLY A 196 -4.07 7.56 -6.63
N PHE A 197 -4.61 8.77 -6.77
CA PHE A 197 -4.53 9.84 -5.76
C PHE A 197 -5.80 10.72 -5.78
N HIS A 198 -6.01 11.48 -4.70
CA HIS A 198 -7.20 12.33 -4.55
C HIS A 198 -7.14 13.59 -5.41
N LYS A 199 -8.31 14.02 -5.88
CA LYS A 199 -8.46 15.30 -6.58
C LYS A 199 -8.23 16.45 -5.60
N SER A 200 -7.54 17.48 -6.03
CA SER A 200 -7.44 18.73 -5.27
C SER A 200 -8.69 19.58 -5.48
N PHE A 201 -9.16 20.20 -4.40
CA PHE A 201 -10.39 21.02 -4.39
C PHE A 201 -10.15 22.49 -4.09
N PHE A 202 -8.93 22.81 -3.69
CA PHE A 202 -8.48 24.18 -3.55
C PHE A 202 -7.99 24.67 -4.92
N PRO A 203 -8.02 25.98 -5.20
CA PRO A 203 -7.50 26.51 -6.46
C PRO A 203 -6.03 26.14 -6.67
N TYR A 204 -5.67 25.85 -7.92
CA TYR A 204 -4.29 25.63 -8.32
C TYR A 204 -3.47 26.92 -8.16
N ASP A 205 -2.29 26.80 -7.55
CA ASP A 205 -1.30 27.87 -7.41
C ASP A 205 0.07 27.35 -7.90
N VAL A 206 0.56 27.94 -8.99
CA VAL A 206 1.84 27.58 -9.62
C VAL A 206 3.06 27.88 -8.74
N SER A 207 3.01 28.94 -7.93
CA SER A 207 4.12 29.31 -7.04
C SER A 207 4.21 28.32 -5.88
N ALA A 208 3.07 27.94 -5.30
CA ALA A 208 3.00 26.90 -4.29
C ALA A 208 3.46 25.53 -4.84
N ALA A 209 3.08 25.20 -6.08
CA ALA A 209 3.52 23.98 -6.75
C ALA A 209 5.04 23.96 -6.98
N ARG A 210 5.62 25.06 -7.50
CA ARG A 210 7.08 25.20 -7.68
C ARG A 210 7.84 25.05 -6.38
N TRP A 211 7.42 25.77 -5.33
CA TRP A 211 8.07 25.67 -4.02
C TRP A 211 8.08 24.24 -3.49
N ARG A 212 6.98 23.50 -3.66
CA ARG A 212 6.89 22.09 -3.23
C ARG A 212 7.78 21.18 -4.05
N VAL A 213 7.88 21.39 -5.36
CA VAL A 213 8.82 20.65 -6.21
C VAL A 213 10.26 20.93 -5.78
N ASP A 214 10.62 22.19 -5.57
CA ASP A 214 11.96 22.56 -5.09
C ASP A 214 12.26 21.93 -3.72
N ASP A 215 11.26 21.85 -2.84
CA ASP A 215 11.37 21.18 -1.56
C ASP A 215 11.56 19.66 -1.70
N MET A 216 10.86 19.03 -2.63
CA MET A 216 11.07 17.62 -2.97
C MET A 216 12.47 17.40 -3.53
N SER A 217 12.93 18.22 -4.47
CA SER A 217 14.28 18.11 -5.05
C SER A 217 15.38 18.28 -4.01
N ARG A 218 15.28 19.30 -3.14
CA ARG A 218 16.21 19.45 -1.99
C ARG A 218 16.18 18.25 -1.06
N THR A 219 15.01 17.68 -0.79
CA THR A 219 14.87 16.49 0.05
C THR A 219 15.54 15.27 -0.57
N LEU A 220 15.37 15.08 -1.89
CA LEU A 220 16.01 14.01 -2.64
C LEU A 220 17.54 14.17 -2.64
N ASP A 221 18.06 15.38 -2.88
CA ASP A 221 19.50 15.68 -2.84
C ASP A 221 20.12 15.35 -1.48
N VAL A 222 19.47 15.76 -0.38
CA VAL A 222 19.91 15.43 0.99
C VAL A 222 19.88 13.92 1.20
N GLY A 223 18.82 13.24 0.78
CA GLY A 223 18.69 11.79 0.88
C GLY A 223 19.78 11.04 0.12
N MET A 224 20.03 11.40 -1.14
CA MET A 224 21.13 10.84 -1.93
C MET A 224 22.49 11.11 -1.27
N GLY A 225 22.68 12.29 -0.67
CA GLY A 225 23.87 12.65 0.10
C GLY A 225 24.16 11.67 1.25
N ILE A 226 23.13 11.25 1.99
CA ILE A 226 23.25 10.23 3.05
C ILE A 226 23.76 8.89 2.48
N ALA A 227 23.33 8.58 1.26
CA ALA A 227 23.68 7.39 0.53
C ALA A 227 25.11 7.41 -0.08
N THR A 228 25.84 8.53 -0.10
CA THR A 228 27.18 8.60 -0.72
C THR A 228 28.32 7.97 0.10
N GLY A 229 28.07 7.60 1.37
CA GLY A 229 29.07 7.04 2.28
C GLY A 229 29.34 5.54 2.09
N ASP A 230 30.28 4.98 2.86
CA ASP A 230 30.51 3.53 2.89
C ASP A 230 29.24 2.80 3.38
N PRO A 231 28.66 1.86 2.59
CA PRO A 231 27.50 1.08 3.01
C PRO A 231 27.69 0.42 4.38
N LYS A 232 28.90 -0.06 4.70
CA LYS A 232 29.18 -0.69 6.00
C LYS A 232 28.99 0.27 7.17
N ALA A 233 29.33 1.55 6.98
CA ALA A 233 29.14 2.58 8.00
C ALA A 233 27.65 2.89 8.21
N TYR A 234 26.84 2.88 7.14
CA TYR A 234 25.39 3.06 7.22
C TYR A 234 24.69 1.90 7.94
N PHE A 235 25.08 0.65 7.66
CA PHE A 235 24.50 -0.54 8.29
C PHE A 235 25.06 -0.83 9.69
N ALA A 236 26.18 -0.23 10.07
CA ALA A 236 26.76 -0.43 11.39
C ALA A 236 25.81 -0.02 12.52
N LYS A 237 25.85 -0.78 13.63
CA LYS A 237 25.10 -0.49 14.87
C LYS A 237 25.79 0.59 15.73
N THR A 238 26.65 1.41 15.13
CA THR A 238 27.28 2.56 15.78
C THR A 238 26.29 3.73 15.85
N PRO A 239 26.47 4.70 16.76
CA PRO A 239 25.62 5.89 16.82
C PRO A 239 25.52 6.63 15.48
N ALA A 240 26.63 6.73 14.73
CA ALA A 240 26.64 7.37 13.40
C ALA A 240 25.83 6.59 12.35
N GLY A 241 25.92 5.25 12.34
CA GLY A 241 25.10 4.41 11.46
C GLY A 241 23.62 4.51 11.80
N VAL A 242 23.27 4.50 13.10
CA VAL A 242 21.89 4.73 13.55
C VAL A 242 21.37 6.09 13.11
N GLN A 243 22.12 7.17 13.34
CA GLN A 243 21.74 8.52 12.92
C GLN A 243 21.53 8.63 11.41
N SER A 244 22.40 7.99 10.61
CA SER A 244 22.28 7.98 9.16
C SER A 244 20.99 7.29 8.70
N ARG A 245 20.60 6.17 9.33
CA ARG A 245 19.32 5.50 9.05
C ARG A 245 18.11 6.35 9.44
N PHE A 246 18.14 6.99 10.60
CA PHE A 246 17.07 7.91 11.01
C PHE A 246 16.94 9.09 10.03
N ALA A 247 18.05 9.66 9.58
CA ALA A 247 18.05 10.71 8.56
C ALA A 247 17.49 10.20 7.22
N ALA A 248 17.84 8.97 6.81
CA ALA A 248 17.29 8.34 5.61
C ALA A 248 15.76 8.20 5.72
N TYR A 249 15.25 7.59 6.80
CA TYR A 249 13.81 7.45 7.03
C TYR A 249 13.10 8.80 7.05
N HIS A 250 13.69 9.82 7.68
CA HIS A 250 13.12 11.16 7.71
C HIS A 250 13.07 11.81 6.33
N SER A 251 14.12 11.67 5.51
CA SER A 251 14.15 12.21 4.14
C SER A 251 13.05 11.59 3.27
N ILE A 252 12.81 10.28 3.38
CA ILE A 252 11.73 9.60 2.66
C ILE A 252 10.37 10.12 3.15
N SER A 253 10.18 10.25 4.47
CA SER A 253 8.94 10.78 5.05
C SER A 253 8.64 12.21 4.57
N LEU A 254 9.65 13.08 4.49
CA LEU A 254 9.50 14.43 3.96
C LEU A 254 9.11 14.43 2.48
N LEU A 255 9.76 13.58 1.67
CA LEU A 255 9.45 13.44 0.25
C LEU A 255 7.98 13.06 0.04
N VAL A 256 7.49 12.02 0.72
CA VAL A 256 6.12 11.52 0.54
C VAL A 256 5.07 12.49 1.07
N GLU A 257 5.37 13.21 2.16
CA GLU A 257 4.51 14.26 2.70
C GLU A 257 4.40 15.44 1.73
N SER A 258 5.51 15.87 1.13
CA SER A 258 5.52 16.93 0.12
C SER A 258 4.81 16.50 -1.16
N ALA A 259 5.04 15.27 -1.65
CA ALA A 259 4.36 14.69 -2.81
C ALA A 259 2.84 14.61 -2.63
N ALA A 260 2.37 14.21 -1.44
CA ALA A 260 0.94 14.14 -1.13
C ALA A 260 0.26 15.51 -1.26
N LYS A 261 0.98 16.59 -0.94
CA LYS A 261 0.46 17.96 -1.01
C LYS A 261 0.65 18.66 -2.36
N ILE A 262 1.25 18.01 -3.36
CA ILE A 262 1.27 18.53 -4.73
C ILE A 262 -0.17 18.55 -5.27
N HIS A 263 -0.56 19.65 -5.92
CA HIS A 263 -1.89 19.81 -6.49
C HIS A 263 -2.15 18.76 -7.58
N SER A 264 -3.37 18.23 -7.63
CA SER A 264 -3.69 17.10 -8.50
C SER A 264 -3.51 17.43 -9.99
N ASP A 265 -3.81 18.65 -10.42
CA ASP A 265 -3.57 19.09 -11.82
C ASP A 265 -2.10 18.98 -12.25
N VAL A 266 -1.15 19.23 -11.33
CA VAL A 266 0.28 19.03 -11.60
C VAL A 266 0.58 17.53 -11.72
N LYS A 267 -0.02 16.70 -10.87
CA LYS A 267 0.16 15.24 -10.93
C LYS A 267 -0.38 14.66 -12.24
N GLU A 268 -1.51 15.17 -12.73
CA GLU A 268 -2.15 14.71 -13.97
C GLU A 268 -1.30 14.96 -15.22
N VAL A 269 -0.62 16.11 -15.30
CA VAL A 269 0.21 16.46 -16.47
C VAL A 269 1.62 15.87 -16.41
N ASN A 270 2.01 15.23 -15.30
CA ASN A 270 3.31 14.60 -15.08
C ASN A 270 3.17 13.14 -14.61
N PRO A 271 2.54 12.24 -15.41
CA PRO A 271 2.26 10.87 -14.99
C PRO A 271 3.50 9.98 -14.87
N GLU A 272 4.65 10.41 -15.38
CA GLU A 272 5.93 9.71 -15.27
C GLU A 272 6.50 9.71 -13.84
N ILE A 273 6.09 10.68 -13.02
CA ILE A 273 6.40 10.68 -11.59
C ILE A 273 5.42 9.73 -10.89
N PRO A 274 5.88 8.83 -10.00
CA PRO A 274 5.03 7.81 -9.38
C PRO A 274 4.13 8.38 -8.26
N TRP A 275 3.28 9.35 -8.58
CA TRP A 275 2.47 10.11 -7.61
C TRP A 275 1.59 9.24 -6.72
N ALA A 276 0.91 8.25 -7.31
CA ALA A 276 0.05 7.34 -6.58
C ALA A 276 0.84 6.59 -5.50
N ILE A 277 1.98 6.01 -5.88
CA ILE A 277 2.88 5.28 -4.99
C ILE A 277 3.41 6.21 -3.88
N LEU A 278 3.85 7.42 -4.23
CA LEU A 278 4.34 8.40 -3.24
C LEU A 278 3.25 8.82 -2.25
N CYS A 279 2.01 9.01 -2.72
CA CYS A 279 0.87 9.34 -1.85
C CYS A 279 0.50 8.18 -0.93
N GLU A 280 0.55 6.94 -1.42
CA GLU A 280 0.28 5.75 -0.60
C GLU A 280 1.39 5.49 0.43
N LEU A 281 2.64 5.73 0.06
CA LEU A 281 3.79 5.58 0.95
C LEU A 281 3.68 6.41 2.22
N ARG A 282 3.07 7.59 2.13
CA ARG A 282 2.78 8.45 3.29
C ARG A 282 1.99 7.70 4.37
N TYR A 283 0.96 6.96 3.97
CA TYR A 283 0.13 6.21 4.91
C TYR A 283 0.86 5.01 5.49
N ARG A 284 1.69 4.34 4.68
CA ARG A 284 2.40 3.11 5.06
C ARG A 284 3.58 3.38 5.97
N LEU A 285 4.41 4.37 5.65
CA LEU A 285 5.56 4.74 6.46
C LEU A 285 5.14 5.07 7.89
N MET A 286 4.07 5.85 8.07
CA MET A 286 3.60 6.22 9.40
C MET A 286 3.17 5.03 10.27
N GLN A 287 2.85 3.87 9.67
CA GLN A 287 2.47 2.66 10.39
C GLN A 287 3.62 1.69 10.65
N THR A 288 4.75 1.80 9.92
CA THR A 288 5.84 0.81 9.94
C THR A 288 7.25 1.42 10.03
N VAL A 289 7.40 2.69 10.44
CA VAL A 289 8.73 3.35 10.54
C VAL A 289 9.71 2.53 11.39
N ASP A 290 9.22 1.86 12.44
CA ASP A 290 10.02 1.02 13.34
C ASP A 290 10.39 -0.35 12.74
N GLU A 291 9.75 -0.74 11.63
CA GLU A 291 9.95 -2.01 10.93
C GLU A 291 10.65 -1.86 9.56
N LEU A 292 10.88 -0.63 9.09
CA LEU A 292 11.50 -0.39 7.78
C LEU A 292 12.96 -0.85 7.76
N ASP A 293 13.22 -1.92 7.01
CA ASP A 293 14.57 -2.47 6.85
C ASP A 293 15.54 -1.41 6.30
N ALA A 294 16.69 -1.30 6.95
CA ALA A 294 17.73 -0.34 6.59
C ALA A 294 18.15 -0.44 5.11
N SER A 295 18.17 -1.67 4.57
CA SER A 295 18.54 -1.97 3.19
C SER A 295 17.51 -1.45 2.18
N ILE A 296 16.23 -1.42 2.56
CA ILE A 296 15.17 -0.84 1.74
C ILE A 296 15.33 0.68 1.66
N ALA A 297 15.56 1.34 2.79
CA ALA A 297 15.83 2.78 2.81
C ALA A 297 17.11 3.13 2.02
N TRP A 298 18.18 2.36 2.20
CA TRP A 298 19.43 2.53 1.44
C TRP A 298 19.20 2.41 -0.07
N THR A 299 18.47 1.38 -0.50
CA THR A 299 18.15 1.14 -1.92
C THR A 299 17.29 2.25 -2.48
N THR A 300 16.30 2.72 -1.71
CA THR A 300 15.42 3.84 -2.12
C THR A 300 16.23 5.12 -2.37
N LEU A 301 17.13 5.47 -1.45
CA LEU A 301 18.01 6.63 -1.60
C LEU A 301 18.97 6.50 -2.80
N HIS A 302 19.44 5.29 -3.12
CA HIS A 302 20.39 5.05 -4.21
C HIS A 302 19.76 4.92 -5.59
N GLN A 303 18.60 4.28 -5.67
CA GLN A 303 18.04 3.80 -6.93
C GLN A 303 16.74 4.51 -7.30
N ASP A 304 15.92 4.88 -6.32
CA ASP A 304 14.61 5.52 -6.56
C ASP A 304 14.75 7.04 -6.57
N PHE A 305 15.49 7.61 -5.60
CA PHE A 305 15.64 9.05 -5.47
C PHE A 305 16.22 9.73 -6.73
N PRO A 306 17.29 9.21 -7.37
CA PRO A 306 17.80 9.80 -8.60
C PRO A 306 16.76 9.84 -9.72
N LYS A 307 16.00 8.74 -9.90
CA LYS A 307 14.97 8.66 -10.95
C LYS A 307 13.84 9.67 -10.70
N ILE A 308 13.41 9.83 -9.44
CA ILE A 308 12.40 10.81 -9.07
C ILE A 308 12.93 12.23 -9.29
N LEU A 309 14.19 12.49 -8.92
CA LEU A 309 14.81 13.81 -9.12
C LEU A 309 14.91 14.16 -10.60
N ASP A 310 15.34 13.21 -11.43
CA ASP A 310 15.41 13.37 -12.89
C ASP A 310 14.02 13.70 -13.45
N ALA A 311 12.97 13.00 -13.01
CA ALA A 311 11.60 13.28 -13.44
C ALA A 311 11.11 14.68 -12.97
N LEU A 312 11.39 15.07 -11.72
CA LEU A 312 11.05 16.41 -11.20
C LEU A 312 11.77 17.54 -11.95
N SER A 313 12.99 17.29 -12.43
CA SER A 313 13.75 18.29 -13.21
C SER A 313 13.06 18.67 -14.53
N SER A 314 12.20 17.78 -15.04
CA SER A 314 11.46 17.94 -16.29
C SER A 314 9.97 18.23 -16.08
N ILE A 315 9.58 18.63 -14.85
CA ILE A 315 8.17 18.78 -14.50
C ILE A 315 7.48 19.91 -15.29
N THR A 316 6.27 19.65 -15.74
CA THR A 316 5.38 20.60 -16.41
C THR A 316 4.35 21.16 -15.45
N TYR A 317 4.07 22.47 -15.54
CA TYR A 317 3.03 23.11 -14.72
C TYR A 317 1.78 23.41 -15.56
N PRO A 318 0.57 23.08 -15.09
CA PRO A 318 -0.67 23.44 -15.77
C PRO A 318 -0.73 24.96 -16.05
N GLY A 319 -1.10 25.33 -17.27
CA GLY A 319 -1.23 26.74 -17.66
C GLY A 319 0.10 27.47 -17.95
N SER A 320 1.26 26.82 -17.83
CA SER A 320 2.53 27.38 -18.33
C SER A 320 2.66 27.16 -19.85
N GLY A 321 1.75 27.75 -20.62
CA GLY A 321 2.00 27.98 -22.04
C GLY A 321 3.15 28.99 -22.17
N THR A 322 4.07 28.73 -23.10
CA THR A 322 5.06 29.70 -23.54
C THR A 322 4.36 31.01 -23.89
N GLU A 323 4.58 32.08 -23.13
CA GLU A 323 4.44 33.44 -23.64
C GLU A 323 5.48 33.58 -24.75
N GLY A 324 5.05 33.26 -25.97
CA GLY A 324 5.79 33.61 -27.17
C GLY A 324 5.97 35.13 -27.17
N THR A 325 7.22 35.55 -27.16
CA THR A 325 7.65 36.90 -27.48
C THR A 325 6.88 37.41 -28.70
N ALA A 326 5.96 38.36 -28.46
CA ALA A 326 5.50 39.30 -29.46
C ALA A 326 6.58 40.37 -29.69
#